data_AF-A0A1U7P4P4-F1
#
_entry.id   AF-A0A1U7P4P4-F1
#
_cell.length_a   1.000
_cell.length_b   1.000
_cell.length_c   1.000
_cell.angle_alpha   90.00
_cell.angle_beta   90.00
_cell.angle_gamma   90.00
#
_symmetry.space_group_name_H-M   'P 1'
#
loop_
_entity.id
_entity.type
_entity.pdbx_description
1 polymer ?
#
loop_
_entity_poly.entity_id
_entity_poly.type
_entity_poly.pdbx_seq_one_letter_code
_entity_poly.pdbx_strand_id
1 'polypeptide(L)'
;MSSFPVSIPDIAEDFDTVTVRVGRILTEAEVAQVGGCLGYALRVHVAGEDLGDPESVAYQGGQTIIRYFFDSTKAQRSDPDPQHAFQVAAEFIFDGTPIRSSNRSGPNTAGTRLIQGIGPVALAFSVNEYPEPTPPAAPALPDPSELLAAHQAMLNAQARYAQAVSDFRGHA
;
A
#
# COMPACT_ATOMS: atom_id res chain seq x y z
N MET A 1 22.17 -4.14 21.49
CA MET A 1 21.52 -4.20 20.17
C MET A 1 20.05 -3.88 20.39
N SER A 2 19.59 -2.72 19.95
CA SER A 2 18.18 -2.37 20.03
C SER A 2 17.41 -3.25 19.05
N SER A 3 16.53 -4.12 19.55
CA SER A 3 15.64 -4.91 18.70
C SER A 3 14.56 -3.95 18.18
N PHE A 4 14.57 -3.69 16.87
CA PHE A 4 13.50 -2.93 16.22
C PHE A 4 12.35 -3.88 15.91
N PRO A 5 11.10 -3.43 16.06
CA PRO A 5 9.96 -4.29 15.79
C PRO A 5 9.92 -4.61 14.29
N VAL A 6 10.09 -5.89 13.97
CA VAL A 6 9.90 -6.46 12.63
C VAL A 6 8.76 -7.48 12.73
N SER A 7 7.69 -7.25 11.99
CA SER A 7 6.56 -8.19 11.87
C SER A 7 6.61 -8.87 10.51
N ILE A 8 6.71 -10.19 10.50
CA ILE A 8 6.74 -11.00 9.27
C ILE A 8 5.50 -11.89 9.30
N PRO A 9 4.71 -11.94 8.22
CA PRO A 9 3.51 -12.77 8.16
C PRO A 9 3.91 -14.25 8.20
N ASP A 10 2.96 -15.13 8.51
CA ASP A 10 3.13 -16.56 8.27
C ASP A 10 2.69 -16.86 6.83
N ILE A 11 3.60 -17.34 6.01
CA ILE A 11 3.38 -17.52 4.57
C ILE A 11 3.21 -19.00 4.30
N ALA A 12 1.95 -19.45 4.41
CA ALA A 12 1.57 -20.84 4.20
C ALA A 12 1.11 -21.14 2.76
N GLU A 13 0.82 -20.11 1.96
CA GLU A 13 0.18 -20.23 0.64
C GLU A 13 0.86 -19.30 -0.38
N ASP A 14 0.51 -19.52 -1.65
CA ASP A 14 0.92 -18.65 -2.75
C ASP A 14 0.38 -17.21 -2.56
N PHE A 15 1.14 -16.25 -3.04
CA PHE A 15 0.80 -14.84 -2.98
C PHE A 15 1.17 -14.11 -4.26
N ASP A 16 0.43 -13.06 -4.56
CA ASP A 16 0.58 -12.23 -5.76
C ASP A 16 1.08 -10.82 -5.45
N THR A 17 1.09 -10.45 -4.17
CA THR A 17 1.41 -9.10 -3.72
C THR A 17 2.14 -9.12 -2.40
N VAL A 18 3.05 -8.16 -2.26
CA VAL A 18 3.82 -7.92 -1.05
C VAL A 18 3.64 -6.47 -0.64
N THR A 19 3.23 -6.25 0.59
CA THR A 19 3.14 -4.92 1.19
C THR A 19 4.18 -4.78 2.29
N VAL A 20 4.94 -3.69 2.23
CA VAL A 20 5.94 -3.30 3.24
C VAL A 20 5.47 -2.02 3.90
N ARG A 21 5.20 -2.10 5.21
CA ARG A 21 4.88 -0.96 6.06
C ARG A 21 6.14 -0.55 6.81
N VAL A 22 6.54 0.70 6.65
CA VAL A 22 7.73 1.28 7.27
C VAL A 22 7.30 2.33 8.27
N GLY A 23 7.78 2.23 9.52
CA GLY A 23 7.38 3.07 10.65
C GLY A 23 7.82 4.54 10.59
N ARG A 24 8.18 5.04 9.40
CA ARG A 24 8.47 6.45 9.13
C ARG A 24 8.14 6.80 7.68
N ILE A 25 8.04 8.10 7.39
CA ILE A 25 7.99 8.62 6.02
C ILE A 25 9.35 8.43 5.35
N LEU A 26 9.34 7.85 4.15
CA LEU A 26 10.51 7.61 3.33
C LEU A 26 10.57 8.59 2.15
N THR A 27 11.79 8.89 1.73
CA THR A 27 12.06 9.56 0.45
C THR A 27 11.95 8.58 -0.72
N GLU A 28 11.83 9.08 -1.95
CA GLU A 28 11.81 8.24 -3.16
C GLU A 28 13.05 7.33 -3.27
N ALA A 29 14.23 7.86 -2.91
CA ALA A 29 15.46 7.10 -2.90
C ALA A 29 15.43 5.95 -1.87
N GLU A 30 14.86 6.18 -0.69
CA GLU A 30 14.70 5.14 0.33
C GLU A 30 13.64 4.11 -0.08
N VAL A 31 12.57 4.51 -0.76
CA VAL A 31 11.57 3.58 -1.34
C VAL A 31 12.24 2.66 -2.36
N ALA A 32 13.07 3.21 -3.25
CA ALA A 32 13.84 2.42 -4.21
C ALA A 32 14.85 1.47 -3.52
N GLN A 33 15.48 1.90 -2.43
CA GLN A 33 16.37 1.05 -1.63
C GLN A 33 15.62 -0.09 -0.95
N VAL A 34 14.44 0.17 -0.38
CA VAL A 34 13.58 -0.87 0.21
C VAL A 34 13.19 -1.90 -0.85
N GLY A 35 12.71 -1.46 -2.01
CA GLY A 35 12.34 -2.33 -3.12
C GLY A 35 13.53 -3.16 -3.62
N GLY A 36 14.69 -2.53 -3.77
CA GLY A 36 15.91 -3.22 -4.17
C GLY A 36 16.33 -4.30 -3.17
N CYS A 37 16.32 -3.99 -1.87
CA CYS A 37 16.67 -4.96 -0.82
C CYS A 37 15.68 -6.14 -0.76
N LEU A 38 14.38 -5.85 -0.85
CA LEU A 38 13.34 -6.87 -0.91
C LEU A 38 13.47 -7.76 -2.15
N GLY A 39 13.59 -7.15 -3.34
CA GLY A 39 13.75 -7.88 -4.59
C GLY A 39 15.01 -8.74 -4.61
N TYR A 40 16.12 -8.24 -4.04
CA TYR A 40 17.35 -9.02 -3.92
C TYR A 40 17.16 -10.25 -3.01
N ALA A 41 16.50 -10.11 -1.87
CA ALA A 41 16.22 -11.24 -0.98
C ALA A 41 15.30 -12.28 -1.63
N LEU A 42 14.20 -11.84 -2.25
CA LEU A 42 13.26 -12.71 -2.97
C LEU A 42 13.96 -13.46 -4.10
N ARG A 43 14.80 -12.77 -4.88
CA ARG A 43 15.57 -13.40 -5.97
C ARG A 43 16.52 -14.48 -5.48
N VAL A 44 17.17 -14.30 -4.32
CA VAL A 44 18.13 -15.26 -3.78
C VAL A 44 17.44 -16.48 -3.15
N HIS A 45 16.33 -16.26 -2.43
CA HIS A 45 15.72 -17.29 -1.59
C HIS A 45 14.50 -17.98 -2.23
N VAL A 46 13.77 -17.30 -3.10
CA VAL A 46 12.58 -17.83 -3.79
C VAL A 46 12.90 -18.11 -5.27
N ALA A 47 13.78 -17.32 -5.87
CA ALA A 47 14.06 -17.31 -7.32
C ALA A 47 12.78 -17.19 -8.16
N GLY A 48 11.86 -16.33 -7.72
CA GLY A 48 10.69 -15.92 -8.49
C GLY A 48 11.03 -14.88 -9.56
N GLU A 49 10.01 -14.17 -10.02
CA GLU A 49 10.19 -13.03 -10.92
C GLU A 49 10.97 -11.89 -10.25
N ASP A 50 11.63 -11.06 -11.08
CA ASP A 50 12.28 -9.86 -10.57
C ASP A 50 11.18 -8.92 -10.04
N LEU A 51 11.36 -8.45 -8.80
CA LEU A 51 10.44 -7.49 -8.20
C LEU A 51 10.46 -6.19 -9.02
N GLY A 52 9.30 -5.82 -9.56
CA GLY A 52 9.14 -4.61 -10.36
C GLY A 52 9.08 -3.33 -9.52
N ASP A 53 8.74 -2.23 -10.19
CA ASP A 53 8.40 -0.97 -9.53
C ASP A 53 7.22 -1.15 -8.56
N PRO A 54 7.14 -0.37 -7.47
CA PRO A 54 6.01 -0.44 -6.56
C PRO A 54 4.72 -0.10 -7.30
N GLU A 55 3.69 -0.92 -7.12
CA GLU A 55 2.35 -0.69 -7.64
C GLU A 55 1.72 0.54 -6.97
N SER A 56 2.01 0.74 -5.68
CA SER A 56 1.61 1.95 -4.96
C SER A 56 2.56 2.30 -3.81
N VAL A 57 2.62 3.60 -3.52
CA VAL A 57 3.30 4.17 -2.37
C VAL A 57 2.33 5.13 -1.69
N ALA A 58 1.96 4.85 -0.44
CA ALA A 58 1.05 5.67 0.35
C ALA A 58 1.72 6.15 1.64
N TYR A 59 1.38 7.37 2.05
CA TYR A 59 1.87 7.99 3.27
C TYR A 59 0.70 8.18 4.23
N GLN A 60 0.64 7.38 5.29
CA GLN A 60 -0.49 7.38 6.23
C GLN A 60 0.01 7.28 7.67
N GLY A 61 -0.50 8.14 8.55
CA GLY A 61 -0.20 8.06 9.99
C GLY A 61 1.29 8.16 10.34
N GLY A 62 2.08 8.88 9.53
CA GLY A 62 3.54 8.97 9.71
C GLY A 62 4.34 7.76 9.22
N GLN A 63 3.69 6.82 8.54
CA GLN A 63 4.29 5.61 7.97
C GLN A 63 4.30 5.66 6.45
N THR A 64 5.21 4.91 5.84
CA THR A 64 5.21 4.64 4.40
C THR A 64 4.71 3.24 4.16
N ILE A 65 3.72 3.08 3.29
CA ILE A 65 3.15 1.80 2.88
C ILE A 65 3.50 1.62 1.41
N ILE A 66 4.28 0.59 1.10
CA ILE A 66 4.73 0.30 -0.26
C ILE A 66 4.17 -1.05 -0.66
N ARG A 67 3.47 -1.11 -1.79
CA ARG A 67 2.91 -2.35 -2.33
C ARG A 67 3.61 -2.72 -3.63
N TYR A 68 3.99 -3.98 -3.74
CA TYR A 68 4.60 -4.58 -4.91
C TYR A 68 3.74 -5.73 -5.41
N PHE A 69 3.72 -5.91 -6.72
CA PHE A 69 3.27 -7.14 -7.34
C PHE A 69 4.42 -8.16 -7.34
N PHE A 70 4.13 -9.39 -6.93
CA PHE A 70 5.06 -10.51 -6.97
C PHE A 70 4.27 -11.82 -7.01
N ASP A 71 4.30 -12.49 -8.16
CA ASP A 71 3.66 -13.79 -8.37
C ASP A 71 4.56 -14.93 -7.84
N SER A 72 4.26 -15.43 -6.64
CA SER A 72 5.01 -16.50 -6.00
C SER A 72 4.92 -17.83 -6.75
N THR A 73 3.88 -18.04 -7.57
CA THR A 73 3.70 -19.30 -8.33
C THR A 73 4.77 -19.49 -9.41
N LYS A 74 5.47 -18.41 -9.79
CA LYS A 74 6.59 -18.43 -10.73
C LYS A 74 7.94 -18.73 -10.07
N ALA A 75 7.96 -19.07 -8.78
CA ALA A 75 9.18 -19.48 -8.10
C ALA A 75 9.84 -20.67 -8.83
N GLN A 76 11.10 -20.49 -9.23
CA GLN A 76 11.85 -21.50 -9.99
C GLN A 76 12.62 -22.48 -9.10
N ARG A 77 12.68 -22.24 -7.78
CA ARG A 77 13.30 -23.17 -6.83
C ARG A 77 12.38 -24.34 -6.53
N SER A 78 13.00 -25.50 -6.29
CA SER A 78 12.32 -26.69 -5.77
C SER A 78 11.90 -26.55 -4.31
N ASP A 79 12.49 -25.60 -3.59
CA ASP A 79 12.36 -25.37 -2.15
C ASP A 79 12.27 -23.85 -1.82
N PRO A 80 11.28 -23.13 -2.37
CA PRO A 80 11.16 -21.70 -2.07
C PRO A 80 10.87 -21.48 -0.58
N ASP A 81 11.64 -20.58 0.04
CA ASP A 81 11.46 -20.19 1.45
C ASP A 81 11.16 -18.69 1.54
N PRO A 82 9.90 -18.28 1.25
CA PRO A 82 9.51 -16.88 1.32
C PRO A 82 9.65 -16.34 2.74
N GLN A 83 9.40 -17.16 3.77
CA GLN A 83 9.53 -16.74 5.17
C GLN A 83 10.94 -16.27 5.47
N HIS A 84 11.94 -17.07 5.11
CA HIS A 84 13.34 -16.69 5.26
C HIS A 84 13.72 -15.51 4.36
N ALA A 85 13.16 -15.44 3.14
CA ALA A 85 13.38 -14.30 2.25
C ALA A 85 12.96 -12.97 2.90
N PHE A 86 11.81 -12.91 3.60
CA PHE A 86 11.38 -11.69 4.29
C PHE A 86 12.22 -11.35 5.52
N GLN A 87 12.72 -12.35 6.24
CA GLN A 87 13.67 -12.13 7.34
C GLN A 87 14.96 -11.48 6.83
N VAL A 88 15.53 -12.05 5.77
CA VAL A 88 16.73 -11.54 5.12
C VAL A 88 16.49 -10.17 4.48
N ALA A 89 15.30 -9.94 3.90
CA ALA A 89 14.91 -8.63 3.38
C ALA A 89 14.92 -7.57 4.47
N ALA A 90 14.40 -7.87 5.67
CA ALA A 90 14.42 -6.94 6.80
C ALA A 90 15.86 -6.55 7.19
N GLU A 91 16.77 -7.53 7.25
CA GLU A 91 18.20 -7.28 7.51
C GLU A 91 18.83 -6.40 6.41
N PHE A 92 18.54 -6.69 5.14
CA PHE A 92 19.06 -5.89 4.03
C PHE A 92 18.48 -4.49 3.98
N ILE A 93 17.22 -4.31 4.37
CA ILE A 93 16.62 -2.98 4.47
C ILE A 93 17.34 -2.15 5.54
N PHE A 94 17.76 -2.76 6.66
CA PHE A 94 18.51 -2.06 7.70
C PHE A 94 19.95 -1.78 7.30
N ASP A 95 20.70 -2.83 6.97
CA ASP A 95 22.16 -2.79 6.85
C ASP A 95 22.66 -2.71 5.41
N GLY A 96 21.77 -2.90 4.44
CA GLY A 96 22.09 -3.02 3.02
C GLY A 96 22.46 -4.44 2.61
N THR A 97 22.42 -4.69 1.30
CA THR A 97 22.81 -5.98 0.70
C THR A 97 24.27 -6.34 0.97
N PRO A 98 24.66 -7.63 0.91
CA PRO A 98 26.02 -8.07 1.20
C PRO A 98 27.08 -7.35 0.35
N ILE A 99 28.24 -7.10 0.97
CA ILE A 99 29.39 -6.52 0.28
C ILE A 99 29.92 -7.54 -0.72
N ARG A 100 30.10 -7.11 -1.97
CA ARG A 100 30.64 -7.95 -3.03
C ARG A 100 32.09 -8.31 -2.75
N SER A 101 32.40 -9.60 -2.78
CA SER A 101 33.75 -10.13 -2.57
C SER A 101 34.64 -10.05 -3.83
N SER A 102 34.05 -9.85 -5.01
CA SER A 102 34.76 -9.91 -6.28
C SER A 102 34.36 -8.79 -7.25
N ASN A 103 35.26 -8.51 -8.20
CA ASN A 103 35.06 -7.53 -9.27
C ASN A 103 34.28 -8.08 -10.48
N ARG A 104 33.50 -9.16 -10.31
CA ARG A 104 32.84 -9.85 -11.44
C ARG A 104 31.90 -8.94 -12.22
N SER A 105 31.34 -7.92 -11.58
CA SER A 105 30.42 -6.96 -12.19
C SER A 105 31.11 -5.70 -12.74
N GLY A 106 32.45 -5.67 -12.77
CA GLY A 106 33.23 -4.54 -13.27
C GLY A 106 34.37 -4.11 -12.33
N PRO A 107 35.30 -3.27 -12.81
CA PRO A 107 36.37 -2.73 -11.97
C PRO A 107 35.80 -1.91 -10.79
N ASN A 108 36.43 -2.00 -9.62
CA ASN A 108 36.03 -1.36 -8.35
C ASN A 108 34.67 -1.78 -7.77
N THR A 109 34.15 -2.95 -8.16
CA THR A 109 32.90 -3.49 -7.60
C THR A 109 33.12 -4.40 -6.39
N ALA A 110 34.33 -4.91 -6.18
CA ALA A 110 34.72 -5.58 -4.94
C ALA A 110 34.76 -4.56 -3.80
N GLY A 111 34.20 -4.91 -2.65
CA GLY A 111 34.12 -4.02 -1.48
C GLY A 111 32.93 -3.06 -1.48
N THR A 112 32.06 -3.09 -2.49
CA THR A 112 30.83 -2.27 -2.53
C THR A 112 29.57 -3.11 -2.30
N ARG A 113 28.52 -2.46 -1.80
CA ARG A 113 27.17 -3.04 -1.71
C ARG A 113 26.41 -2.77 -3.00
N LEU A 114 25.49 -3.66 -3.37
CA LEU A 114 24.63 -3.46 -4.54
C LEU A 114 23.56 -2.40 -4.24
N ILE A 115 22.87 -2.56 -3.11
CA ILE A 115 21.89 -1.62 -2.57
C ILE A 115 22.28 -1.30 -1.12
N GLN A 116 22.23 -0.01 -0.78
CA GLN A 116 22.45 0.49 0.58
C GLN A 116 21.17 0.32 1.40
N GLY A 117 21.31 0.04 2.71
CA GLY A 117 20.19 0.02 3.64
C GLY A 117 19.72 1.43 3.99
N ILE A 118 18.47 1.53 4.46
CA ILE A 118 17.85 2.78 4.92
C ILE A 118 18.05 3.01 6.42
N GLY A 119 18.83 2.14 7.07
CA GLY A 119 19.08 2.17 8.50
C GLY A 119 17.94 1.55 9.33
N PRO A 120 18.08 1.59 10.67
CA PRO A 120 17.14 0.91 11.56
C PRO A 120 15.77 1.59 11.56
N VAL A 121 14.73 0.81 11.26
CA VAL A 121 13.33 1.28 11.20
C VAL A 121 12.37 0.19 11.68
N ALA A 122 11.17 0.56 12.13
CA ALA A 122 10.11 -0.44 12.33
C ALA A 122 9.60 -0.94 10.98
N LEU A 123 9.49 -2.25 10.80
CA LEU A 123 9.01 -2.88 9.56
C LEU A 123 7.87 -3.84 9.85
N ALA A 124 6.89 -3.87 8.96
CA ALA A 124 5.92 -4.95 8.90
C ALA A 124 5.71 -5.36 7.45
N PHE A 125 5.78 -6.66 7.20
CA PHE A 125 5.46 -7.25 5.91
C PHE A 125 4.05 -7.83 5.96
N SER A 126 3.37 -7.83 4.83
CA SER A 126 2.12 -8.53 4.61
C SER A 126 2.06 -9.00 3.16
N VAL A 127 1.31 -10.06 2.91
CA VAL A 127 1.08 -10.61 1.57
C VAL A 127 -0.41 -10.67 1.28
N ASN A 128 -0.81 -10.53 0.02
CA ASN A 128 -2.21 -10.52 -0.41
C ASN A 128 -3.10 -9.51 0.33
N GLU A 129 -2.50 -8.45 0.90
CA GLU A 129 -3.22 -7.38 1.56
C GLU A 129 -3.68 -6.37 0.51
N TYR A 130 -4.98 -6.40 0.22
CA TYR A 130 -5.62 -5.37 -0.59
C TYR A 130 -5.90 -4.17 0.32
N PRO A 131 -5.48 -2.95 -0.06
CA PRO A 131 -5.96 -1.78 0.66
C PRO A 131 -7.49 -1.82 0.64
N GLU A 132 -8.13 -1.64 1.80
CA GLU A 132 -9.59 -1.49 1.83
C GLU A 132 -9.97 -0.48 0.75
N PRO A 133 -10.96 -0.78 -0.11
CA PRO A 133 -11.40 0.17 -1.11
C PRO A 133 -11.72 1.45 -0.36
N THR A 134 -11.04 2.54 -0.71
CA THR A 134 -11.35 3.86 -0.17
C THR A 134 -12.87 4.01 -0.30
N PRO A 135 -13.62 4.24 0.80
CA PRO A 135 -15.06 4.41 0.70
C PRO A 135 -15.31 5.41 -0.43
N PRO A 136 -16.24 5.13 -1.35
CA PRO A 136 -16.54 6.08 -2.41
C PRO A 136 -16.74 7.43 -1.75
N ALA A 137 -16.07 8.45 -2.28
CA ALA A 137 -16.15 9.81 -1.74
C ALA A 137 -17.62 10.06 -1.41
N ALA A 138 -17.90 10.37 -0.13
CA ALA A 138 -19.28 10.56 0.32
C ALA A 138 -19.96 11.46 -0.71
N PRO A 139 -21.18 11.09 -1.19
CA PRO A 139 -21.85 11.88 -2.20
C PRO A 139 -21.82 13.33 -1.75
N ALA A 140 -21.35 14.22 -2.64
CA ALA A 140 -21.27 15.65 -2.34
C ALA A 140 -22.62 16.04 -1.72
N LEU A 141 -22.57 16.64 -0.52
CA LEU A 141 -23.79 17.11 0.12
C LEU A 141 -24.54 17.96 -0.90
N PRO A 142 -25.86 17.76 -1.07
CA PRO A 142 -26.63 18.55 -2.01
C PRO A 142 -26.39 20.04 -1.72
N ASP A 143 -26.25 20.84 -2.77
CA ASP A 143 -25.99 22.26 -2.62
C ASP A 143 -27.08 22.87 -1.72
N PRO A 144 -26.73 23.69 -0.70
CA PRO A 144 -27.71 24.32 0.18
C PRO A 144 -28.83 25.06 -0.58
N SER A 145 -28.56 25.56 -1.78
CA SER A 145 -29.54 26.19 -2.66
C SER A 145 -30.58 25.22 -3.22
N GLU A 146 -30.21 23.97 -3.51
CA GLU A 146 -31.12 22.92 -3.97
C GLU A 146 -32.07 22.48 -2.85
N LEU A 147 -31.55 22.37 -1.62
CA LEU A 147 -32.35 22.08 -0.43
C LEU A 147 -33.38 23.18 -0.17
N LEU A 148 -32.98 24.44 -0.32
CA LEU A 148 -33.88 25.59 -0.15
C LEU A 148 -34.96 25.61 -1.24
N ALA A 149 -34.59 25.35 -2.50
CA ALA A 149 -35.53 25.30 -3.61
C ALA A 149 -36.57 24.17 -3.44
N ALA A 150 -36.15 23.00 -2.98
CA ALA A 150 -37.03 21.88 -2.68
C ALA A 150 -38.03 22.21 -1.55
N HIS A 151 -37.55 22.86 -0.49
CA HIS A 151 -38.41 23.31 0.61
C HIS A 151 -39.45 24.35 0.14
N GLN A 152 -39.02 25.32 -0.67
CA GLN A 152 -39.93 26.34 -1.22
C GLN A 152 -40.98 25.72 -2.15
N ALA A 153 -40.60 24.73 -2.97
CA ALA A 153 -41.52 24.01 -3.83
C ALA A 153 -42.57 23.23 -3.02
N MET A 154 -42.16 22.59 -1.91
CA MET A 154 -43.07 21.89 -1.01
C MET A 154 -44.08 22.85 -0.38
N LEU A 155 -43.65 24.01 0.12
CA LEU A 155 -44.54 25.02 0.69
C LEU A 155 -45.56 25.53 -0.33
N ASN A 156 -45.12 25.79 -1.57
CA ASN A 156 -46.01 26.21 -2.64
C ASN A 156 -47.04 25.13 -3.01
N ALA A 157 -46.66 23.85 -3.00
CA ALA A 157 -47.57 22.75 -3.25
C ALA A 157 -48.63 22.62 -2.14
N GLN A 158 -48.22 22.76 -0.88
CA GLN A 158 -49.14 22.76 0.27
C GLN A 158 -50.14 23.93 0.19
N ALA A 159 -49.68 25.13 -0.17
CA ALA A 159 -50.54 26.29 -0.35
C ALA A 159 -51.58 26.07 -1.46
N ARG A 160 -51.17 25.50 -2.61
CA ARG A 160 -52.09 25.17 -3.71
C ARG A 160 -53.13 24.13 -3.30
N TYR A 161 -52.71 23.10 -2.56
CA TYR A 161 -53.63 22.09 -2.05
C TYR A 161 -54.65 22.70 -1.07
N ALA A 162 -54.20 23.54 -0.14
CA ALA A 162 -55.09 24.21 0.81
C ALA A 162 -56.12 25.11 0.11
N GLN A 163 -55.70 25.85 -0.92
CA GLN A 163 -56.62 26.67 -1.74
C GLN A 163 -57.65 25.80 -2.46
N ALA A 164 -57.21 24.72 -3.12
CA ALA A 164 -58.12 23.81 -3.83
C ALA A 164 -59.16 23.16 -2.90
N VAL A 165 -58.77 22.82 -1.67
CA VAL A 165 -59.70 22.30 -0.64
C VAL A 165 -60.69 23.37 -0.18
N SER A 166 -60.24 24.62 -0.03
CA SER A 166 -61.11 25.75 0.32
C SER A 166 -62.13 26.03 -0.79
N ASP A 167 -61.70 26.08 -2.05
CA ASP A 167 -62.56 26.35 -3.20
C ASP A 167 -63.62 25.24 -3.38
N PHE A 168 -63.25 23.98 -3.14
CA PHE A 168 -64.19 22.86 -3.16
C PHE A 168 -65.26 22.95 -2.06
N ARG A 169 -64.91 23.45 -0.87
CA ARG A 169 -65.85 23.64 0.25
C ARG A 169 -66.75 24.86 0.10
N GLY A 170 -66.36 25.87 -0.68
CA GLY A 170 -67.16 27.08 -0.94
C GLY A 170 -68.25 26.93 -2.00
N HIS A 171 -68.30 25.79 -2.70
CA HIS A 171 -69.27 25.48 -3.76
C HIS A 171 -70.25 24.34 -3.40
N ALA A 172 -70.27 23.91 -2.13
CA ALA A 172 -71.26 22.98 -1.57
C ALA A 172 -72.26 23.74 -0.70
#